data_AF-A0A6J5B3E1-F1
#
_entry.id   AF-A0A6J5B3E1-F1
#
_cell.length_a   1.000
_cell.length_b   1.000
_cell.length_c   1.000
_cell.angle_alpha   90.00
_cell.angle_beta   90.00
_cell.angle_gamma   90.00
#
_symmetry.space_group_name_H-M   'P 1'
#
loop_
_entity.id
_entity.type
_entity.pdbx_description
1 polymer ?
#
loop_
_entity_poly.entity_id
_entity_poly.type
_entity_poly.pdbx_seq_one_letter_code
_entity_poly.pdbx_strand_id
1 'polypeptide(L)'
;MSFLDKLLARKAAPTAGPADAPSPAPAPAGQAEEPATQAPIRAYDAYGREIFVPRDQWRDSVLAGAIERHWDDADALSGLIIQSLGDGFIDEMVKPADRLVELQPGAERGVVLQAIVYMKTGRLDDAERVLRDFMAARGETGIVLTNLAKIQDERGDEAGALATLWHALELDPNQDNGLGWYEAIHREHGGDAAGVAAMRKVAALPGSWRAQLWLAHGELGSHNLSGAIALYEESLARAGTPAPADLLAQMSGDLGNAGAIEPIVQLAGPRFDAALHGIQVGNNLIRAYVELGQPGEARAILDQLYAQQRPDWKDNLAYWDTELARAALGDGATEPAQMRLAMLLGRGPVWLTPDSPAAALFTPVTPDRPLVSFLGGSAEIGDAPEGAERQLADATGRLSRALPLYFNEQLALRCGLRTQTLVPWLTEPHPGFLLSGAAWDDTDAIGYAQQCEAQSDYVVISHLVTVAEPWRAEVRLVRTEDAECIGALSAEFPMADPTAAIQRLTEELVALVGRATAQAPLSAPASYTVPDGAAFPLYLLRLEQLLAVRCNGANPDQPGQLNGEREIIDGNLRQCLDFPQSVNARLLLAQTVRAMKRLRPDVAGEFEEKIARLQREQPLAAPAQAAVQDLLD
;
A
#
# COMPACT_ATOMS: atom_id res chain seq x y z
N MET A 1 -38.01 -15.59 -18.69
CA MET A 1 -36.92 -14.68 -18.30
C MET A 1 -37.57 -13.48 -17.67
N SER A 2 -37.34 -13.30 -16.38
CA SER A 2 -37.90 -12.17 -15.63
C SER A 2 -37.29 -10.85 -16.14
N PHE A 3 -37.91 -9.71 -15.80
CA PHE A 3 -37.37 -8.39 -16.16
C PHE A 3 -35.95 -8.21 -15.58
N LEU A 4 -35.73 -8.64 -14.33
CA LEU A 4 -34.42 -8.62 -13.67
C LEU A 4 -33.35 -9.41 -14.45
N ASP A 5 -33.69 -10.58 -15.00
CA ASP A 5 -32.75 -11.38 -15.80
C ASP A 5 -32.27 -10.62 -17.04
N LYS A 6 -33.17 -9.90 -17.71
CA LYS A 6 -32.85 -9.09 -18.90
C LYS A 6 -32.01 -7.87 -18.56
N LEU A 7 -32.26 -7.24 -17.41
CA LEU A 7 -31.54 -6.07 -16.91
C LEU A 7 -30.09 -6.44 -16.52
N LEU A 8 -29.91 -7.55 -15.80
CA LEU A 8 -28.59 -8.04 -15.37
C LEU A 8 -27.76 -8.56 -16.55
N ALA A 9 -28.39 -9.18 -17.55
CA ALA A 9 -27.71 -9.64 -18.77
C ALA A 9 -27.20 -8.49 -19.68
N ARG A 10 -27.80 -7.28 -19.59
CA ARG A 10 -27.40 -6.11 -20.40
C ARG A 10 -26.22 -5.31 -19.83
N LYS A 11 -25.85 -5.49 -18.56
CA LYS A 11 -24.73 -4.78 -17.91
C LYS A 11 -23.33 -5.21 -18.41
N ALA A 12 -23.23 -6.21 -19.29
CA ALA A 12 -21.98 -6.79 -19.79
C ALA A 12 -21.47 -6.23 -21.15
N ALA A 13 -21.85 -5.01 -21.55
CA ALA A 13 -21.34 -4.40 -22.79
C ALA A 13 -20.65 -3.05 -22.51
N PRO A 14 -19.41 -2.81 -22.99
CA PRO A 14 -18.71 -1.55 -22.77
C PRO A 14 -19.29 -0.45 -23.66
N THR A 15 -19.66 0.67 -23.05
CA THR A 15 -20.01 1.90 -23.76
C THR A 15 -18.73 2.63 -24.19
N ALA A 16 -18.55 2.79 -25.50
CA ALA A 16 -17.42 3.48 -26.11
C ALA A 16 -17.45 5.00 -25.81
N GLY A 17 -16.33 5.55 -25.31
CA GLY A 17 -16.10 6.99 -25.19
C GLY A 17 -15.37 7.57 -26.41
N PRO A 18 -15.44 8.90 -26.68
CA PRO A 18 -14.60 9.55 -27.68
C PRO A 18 -13.23 9.94 -27.10
N ALA A 19 -12.20 9.82 -27.94
CA ALA A 19 -10.78 9.94 -27.65
C ALA A 19 -10.28 11.40 -27.58
N ASP A 20 -9.37 11.66 -26.64
CA ASP A 20 -8.02 12.26 -26.84
C ASP A 20 -7.52 12.98 -25.57
N ALA A 21 -6.74 12.26 -24.74
CA ALA A 21 -5.68 12.78 -23.85
C ALA A 21 -4.91 11.58 -23.24
N PRO A 22 -3.59 11.68 -23.01
CA PRO A 22 -2.74 10.52 -22.72
C PRO A 22 -2.98 10.00 -21.29
N SER A 23 -3.51 8.79 -21.20
CA SER A 23 -3.63 8.03 -19.94
C SER A 23 -2.27 7.42 -19.56
N PRO A 24 -1.93 7.33 -18.26
CA PRO A 24 -0.80 6.52 -17.81
C PRO A 24 -1.05 5.04 -18.13
N ALA A 25 0.03 4.31 -18.38
CA ALA A 25 0.07 3.00 -19.03
C ALA A 25 -0.98 1.99 -18.50
N PRO A 26 -1.60 1.21 -19.40
CA PRO A 26 -2.63 0.24 -19.04
C PRO A 26 -2.01 -0.91 -18.24
N ALA A 27 -2.70 -1.29 -17.15
CA ALA A 27 -2.52 -2.60 -16.53
C ALA A 27 -2.64 -3.69 -17.61
N PRO A 28 -1.87 -4.79 -17.54
CA PRO A 28 -1.82 -5.78 -18.60
C PRO A 28 -3.23 -6.30 -18.93
N ALA A 29 -3.66 -6.02 -20.16
CA ALA A 29 -4.94 -6.45 -20.69
C ALA A 29 -4.93 -7.96 -20.95
N GLY A 30 -5.98 -8.64 -20.48
CA GLY A 30 -6.39 -9.93 -21.02
C GLY A 30 -6.09 -11.15 -20.16
N GLN A 31 -6.62 -11.20 -18.94
CA GLN A 31 -7.25 -12.43 -18.49
C GLN A 31 -8.75 -12.23 -18.69
N ALA A 32 -9.37 -13.09 -19.50
CA ALA A 32 -10.82 -13.20 -19.49
C ALA A 32 -11.23 -13.43 -18.03
N GLU A 33 -12.17 -12.63 -17.51
CA GLU A 33 -12.77 -12.90 -16.21
C GLU A 33 -13.34 -14.32 -16.27
N GLU A 34 -12.62 -15.27 -15.67
CA GLU A 34 -13.20 -16.56 -15.30
C GLU A 34 -14.46 -16.24 -14.49
N PRO A 35 -15.59 -16.91 -14.74
CA PRO A 35 -16.78 -16.69 -13.95
C PRO A 35 -16.39 -16.81 -12.47
N ALA A 36 -16.73 -15.81 -11.65
CA ALA A 36 -16.29 -15.65 -10.24
C ALA A 36 -16.36 -16.94 -9.39
N THR A 37 -17.16 -17.90 -9.85
CA THR A 37 -17.28 -19.29 -9.41
C THR A 37 -16.02 -20.17 -9.51
N GLN A 38 -14.94 -19.80 -10.22
CA GLN A 38 -13.76 -20.68 -10.42
C GLN A 38 -12.42 -20.13 -9.90
N ALA A 39 -12.28 -18.81 -9.70
CA ALA A 39 -11.04 -18.20 -9.23
C ALA A 39 -10.75 -18.50 -7.74
N PRO A 40 -9.48 -18.65 -7.32
CA PRO A 40 -9.13 -18.79 -5.91
C PRO A 40 -9.57 -17.56 -5.09
N ILE A 41 -9.92 -17.78 -3.83
CA ILE A 41 -10.33 -16.71 -2.91
C ILE A 41 -9.09 -15.95 -2.44
N ARG A 42 -9.10 -14.64 -2.62
CA ARG A 42 -8.08 -13.72 -2.13
C ARG A 42 -8.33 -13.40 -0.65
N ALA A 43 -7.34 -13.60 0.20
CA ALA A 43 -7.40 -13.33 1.64
C ALA A 43 -6.08 -12.72 2.14
N TYR A 44 -6.06 -12.28 3.40
CA TYR A 44 -4.86 -11.74 4.05
C TYR A 44 -4.55 -12.50 5.34
N ASP A 45 -3.27 -12.77 5.59
CA ASP A 45 -2.83 -13.38 6.84
C ASP A 45 -2.71 -12.36 8.00
N ALA A 46 -2.34 -12.82 9.18
CA ALA A 46 -2.22 -11.98 10.38
C ALA A 46 -1.13 -10.88 10.29
N TYR A 47 -0.26 -10.93 9.29
CA TYR A 47 0.75 -9.90 9.01
C TYR A 47 0.30 -8.95 7.89
N GLY A 48 -0.86 -9.22 7.26
CA GLY A 48 -1.40 -8.48 6.13
C GLY A 48 -0.83 -8.93 4.78
N ARG A 49 -0.23 -10.12 4.69
CA ARG A 49 0.23 -10.68 3.41
C ARG A 49 -0.92 -11.29 2.66
N GLU A 50 -1.00 -11.00 1.37
CA GLU A 50 -1.99 -11.58 0.48
C GLU A 50 -1.72 -13.08 0.28
N ILE A 51 -2.78 -13.88 0.39
CA ILE A 51 -2.78 -15.31 0.14
C ILE A 51 -3.96 -15.67 -0.79
N PHE A 52 -3.75 -16.65 -1.67
CA PHE A 52 -4.78 -17.17 -2.56
C PHE A 52 -5.14 -18.59 -2.13
N VAL A 53 -6.40 -18.82 -1.78
CA VAL A 53 -6.89 -20.10 -1.28
C VAL A 53 -7.80 -20.74 -2.34
N PRO A 54 -7.53 -21.98 -2.79
CA PRO A 54 -8.44 -22.71 -3.68
C PRO A 54 -9.87 -22.74 -3.13
N ARG A 55 -10.88 -22.60 -3.99
CA ARG A 55 -12.29 -22.45 -3.57
C ARG A 55 -12.80 -23.63 -2.74
N ASP A 56 -12.45 -24.86 -3.11
CA ASP A 56 -12.85 -26.05 -2.34
C ASP A 56 -12.23 -26.04 -0.94
N GLN A 57 -10.95 -25.69 -0.84
CA GLN A 57 -10.28 -25.55 0.45
C GLN A 57 -10.89 -24.41 1.28
N TRP A 58 -11.23 -23.29 0.64
CA TRP A 58 -11.92 -22.19 1.30
C TRP A 58 -13.27 -22.63 1.85
N ARG A 59 -14.12 -23.28 1.02
CA ARG A 59 -15.43 -23.81 1.43
C ARG A 59 -15.30 -24.76 2.62
N ASP A 60 -14.43 -25.75 2.49
CA ASP A 60 -14.40 -26.89 3.42
C ASP A 60 -13.66 -26.58 4.72
N SER A 61 -12.70 -25.64 4.70
CA SER A 61 -11.89 -25.31 5.88
C SER A 61 -12.22 -23.94 6.46
N VAL A 62 -12.27 -22.91 5.61
CA VAL A 62 -12.37 -21.52 6.07
C VAL A 62 -13.82 -21.15 6.32
N LEU A 63 -14.69 -21.33 5.32
CA LEU A 63 -16.11 -21.01 5.40
C LEU A 63 -16.81 -21.91 6.41
N ALA A 64 -16.59 -23.23 6.36
CA ALA A 64 -17.16 -24.15 7.34
C ALA A 64 -16.79 -23.77 8.79
N GLY A 65 -15.49 -23.52 9.05
CA GLY A 65 -15.03 -23.09 10.37
C GLY A 65 -15.55 -21.70 10.78
N ALA A 66 -15.74 -20.78 9.82
CA ALA A 66 -16.34 -19.48 10.08
C ALA A 66 -17.83 -19.59 10.45
N ILE A 67 -18.60 -20.45 9.75
CA ILE A 67 -19.99 -20.73 10.08
C ILE A 67 -20.09 -21.28 11.50
N GLU A 68 -19.26 -22.28 11.85
CA GLU A 68 -19.25 -22.86 13.20
C GLU A 68 -18.91 -21.82 14.27
N ARG A 69 -17.89 -20.99 14.03
CA ARG A 69 -17.45 -19.95 14.97
C ARG A 69 -18.50 -18.87 15.19
N HIS A 70 -19.23 -18.50 14.13
CA HIS A 70 -20.23 -17.42 14.16
C HIS A 70 -21.66 -17.94 14.32
N TRP A 71 -21.85 -19.25 14.56
CA TRP A 71 -23.17 -19.90 14.56
C TRP A 71 -24.18 -19.29 15.55
N ASP A 72 -23.69 -18.75 16.66
CA ASP A 72 -24.49 -18.16 17.73
C ASP A 72 -24.33 -16.62 17.84
N ASP A 73 -23.63 -15.99 16.88
CA ASP A 73 -23.44 -14.54 16.81
C ASP A 73 -24.17 -13.98 15.59
N ALA A 74 -25.33 -13.37 15.81
CA ALA A 74 -26.19 -12.90 14.74
C ALA A 74 -25.54 -11.82 13.85
N ASP A 75 -24.75 -10.92 14.43
CA ASP A 75 -24.10 -9.84 13.66
C ASP A 75 -23.00 -10.43 12.78
N ALA A 76 -22.15 -11.29 13.35
CA ALA A 76 -21.11 -11.95 12.58
C ALA A 76 -21.68 -12.91 11.51
N LEU A 77 -22.73 -13.66 11.85
CA LEU A 77 -23.40 -14.59 10.93
C LEU A 77 -24.06 -13.84 9.76
N SER A 78 -24.68 -12.70 10.03
CA SER A 78 -25.26 -11.86 8.98
C SER A 78 -24.20 -11.30 8.01
N GLY A 79 -23.03 -10.89 8.54
CA GLY A 79 -21.89 -10.49 7.72
C GLY A 79 -21.38 -11.63 6.84
N LEU A 80 -21.25 -12.83 7.42
CA LEU A 80 -20.81 -14.03 6.72
C LEU A 80 -21.76 -14.43 5.58
N ILE A 81 -23.07 -14.34 5.79
CA ILE A 81 -24.08 -14.62 4.75
C ILE A 81 -23.94 -13.63 3.58
N ILE A 82 -23.84 -12.33 3.86
CA ILE A 82 -23.69 -11.31 2.83
C ILE A 82 -22.43 -11.56 1.99
N GLN A 83 -21.30 -11.83 2.65
CA GLN A 83 -20.05 -12.16 1.97
C GLN A 83 -20.21 -13.43 1.11
N SER A 84 -20.75 -14.51 1.68
CA SER A 84 -20.89 -15.79 1.00
C SER A 84 -21.83 -15.73 -0.21
N LEU A 85 -22.88 -14.91 -0.15
CA LEU A 85 -23.75 -14.62 -1.29
C LEU A 85 -23.01 -13.89 -2.42
N GLY A 86 -22.10 -12.98 -2.09
CA GLY A 86 -21.21 -12.32 -3.04
C GLY A 86 -20.17 -13.26 -3.65
N ASP A 87 -19.61 -14.15 -2.83
CA ASP A 87 -18.62 -15.15 -3.23
C ASP A 87 -19.25 -16.34 -3.99
N GLY A 88 -20.59 -16.44 -4.04
CA GLY A 88 -21.33 -17.48 -4.76
C GLY A 88 -21.58 -18.78 -3.98
N PHE A 89 -21.29 -18.82 -2.67
CA PHE A 89 -21.57 -19.97 -1.78
C PHE A 89 -23.01 -19.91 -1.25
N ILE A 90 -23.98 -19.93 -2.17
CA ILE A 90 -25.40 -19.69 -1.86
C ILE A 90 -26.02 -20.88 -1.12
N ASP A 91 -25.75 -22.10 -1.57
CA ASP A 91 -26.33 -23.32 -1.02
C ASP A 91 -25.88 -23.55 0.43
N GLU A 92 -24.63 -23.19 0.75
CA GLU A 92 -24.06 -23.25 2.10
C GLU A 92 -24.78 -22.32 3.08
N MET A 93 -25.44 -21.25 2.59
CA MET A 93 -26.06 -20.22 3.43
C MET A 93 -27.51 -20.48 3.83
N VAL A 94 -28.15 -21.55 3.34
CA VAL A 94 -29.54 -21.88 3.70
C VAL A 94 -29.71 -22.08 5.22
N LYS A 95 -28.89 -22.94 5.82
CA LYS A 95 -28.94 -23.20 7.28
C LYS A 95 -28.49 -21.99 8.12
N PRO A 96 -27.39 -21.28 7.78
CA PRO A 96 -27.03 -20.03 8.43
C PRO A 96 -28.15 -18.98 8.42
N ALA A 97 -28.88 -18.82 7.30
CA ALA A 97 -29.95 -17.84 7.22
C ALA A 97 -31.16 -18.20 8.09
N ASP A 98 -31.52 -19.49 8.16
CA ASP A 98 -32.53 -19.99 9.09
C ASP A 98 -32.11 -19.72 10.55
N ARG A 99 -30.85 -20.03 10.87
CA ARG A 99 -30.27 -19.80 12.20
C ARG A 99 -30.28 -18.33 12.60
N LEU A 100 -29.97 -17.43 11.68
CA LEU A 100 -29.99 -15.98 11.93
C LEU A 100 -31.37 -15.50 12.41
N VAL A 101 -32.44 -16.00 11.79
CA VAL A 101 -33.82 -15.65 12.18
C VAL A 101 -34.19 -16.25 13.55
N GLU A 102 -33.68 -17.45 13.89
CA GLU A 102 -33.85 -18.04 15.22
C GLU A 102 -33.17 -17.21 16.32
N LEU A 103 -31.96 -16.70 16.05
CA LEU A 103 -31.20 -15.88 16.99
C LEU A 103 -31.85 -14.51 17.23
N GLN A 104 -32.45 -13.93 16.19
CA GLN A 104 -33.10 -12.62 16.25
C GLN A 104 -34.53 -12.66 15.68
N PRO A 105 -35.50 -13.24 16.40
CA PRO A 105 -36.87 -13.35 15.91
C PRO A 105 -37.50 -11.99 15.62
N GLY A 106 -37.91 -11.80 14.37
CA GLY A 106 -38.54 -10.56 13.92
C GLY A 106 -37.58 -9.40 13.64
N ALA A 107 -36.28 -9.64 13.56
CA ALA A 107 -35.34 -8.68 12.99
C ALA A 107 -35.45 -8.67 11.46
N GLU A 108 -35.69 -7.49 10.87
CA GLU A 108 -35.86 -7.32 9.42
C GLU A 108 -34.68 -7.88 8.63
N ARG A 109 -33.46 -7.52 9.03
CA ARG A 109 -32.22 -7.96 8.36
C ARG A 109 -32.14 -9.48 8.22
N GLY A 110 -32.48 -10.21 9.28
CA GLY A 110 -32.47 -11.68 9.26
C GLY A 110 -33.47 -12.25 8.26
N VAL A 111 -34.71 -11.75 8.28
CA VAL A 111 -35.77 -12.21 7.37
C VAL A 111 -35.45 -11.86 5.91
N VAL A 112 -34.93 -10.65 5.64
CA VAL A 112 -34.54 -10.23 4.29
C VAL A 112 -33.41 -11.11 3.75
N LEU A 113 -32.39 -11.40 4.55
CA LEU A 113 -31.30 -12.30 4.14
C LEU A 113 -31.81 -13.73 3.88
N GLN A 114 -32.70 -14.24 4.73
CA GLN A 114 -33.35 -15.54 4.53
C GLN A 114 -34.15 -15.58 3.22
N ALA A 115 -34.97 -14.55 2.95
CA ALA A 115 -35.73 -14.46 1.71
C ALA A 115 -34.83 -14.42 0.47
N ILE A 116 -33.71 -13.68 0.52
CA ILE A 116 -32.74 -13.62 -0.58
C ILE A 116 -32.10 -14.99 -0.83
N VAL A 117 -31.70 -15.71 0.22
CA VAL A 117 -31.13 -17.06 0.11
C VAL A 117 -32.16 -18.04 -0.48
N TYR A 118 -33.40 -18.00 0.00
CA TYR A 118 -34.49 -18.82 -0.54
C TYR A 118 -34.78 -18.50 -2.02
N MET A 119 -34.85 -17.23 -2.38
CA MET A 119 -35.04 -16.80 -3.77
C MET A 119 -33.93 -17.34 -4.68
N LYS A 120 -32.66 -17.16 -4.29
CA LYS A 120 -31.50 -17.64 -5.05
C LYS A 120 -31.37 -19.17 -5.14
N THR A 121 -32.02 -19.90 -4.23
CA THR A 121 -32.11 -21.38 -4.25
C THR A 121 -33.41 -21.89 -4.87
N GLY A 122 -34.21 -21.00 -5.49
CA GLY A 122 -35.45 -21.35 -6.18
C GLY A 122 -36.65 -21.62 -5.26
N ARG A 123 -36.53 -21.37 -3.95
CA ARG A 123 -37.60 -21.55 -2.95
C ARG A 123 -38.49 -20.31 -2.86
N LEU A 124 -39.12 -19.93 -3.96
CA LEU A 124 -39.90 -18.68 -4.06
C LEU A 124 -41.09 -18.61 -3.09
N ASP A 125 -41.77 -19.73 -2.85
CA ASP A 125 -42.89 -19.78 -1.91
C ASP A 125 -42.45 -19.54 -0.46
N ASP A 126 -41.29 -20.08 -0.08
CA ASP A 126 -40.72 -19.84 1.25
C ASP A 126 -40.24 -18.40 1.39
N ALA A 127 -39.57 -17.86 0.36
CA ALA A 127 -39.11 -16.47 0.35
C ALA A 127 -40.28 -15.48 0.52
N GLU A 128 -41.38 -15.71 -0.21
CA GLU A 128 -42.55 -14.85 -0.14
C GLU A 128 -43.26 -14.96 1.22
N ARG A 129 -43.38 -16.18 1.74
CA ARG A 129 -44.01 -16.44 3.04
C ARG A 129 -43.29 -15.71 4.17
N VAL A 130 -41.96 -15.82 4.25
CA VAL A 130 -41.22 -15.18 5.35
C VAL A 130 -41.32 -13.65 5.33
N LEU A 131 -41.32 -13.04 4.13
CA LEU A 131 -41.52 -11.59 4.00
C LEU A 131 -42.94 -11.16 4.39
N ARG A 132 -43.97 -11.91 3.97
CA ARG A 132 -45.36 -11.63 4.35
C ARG A 132 -45.62 -11.81 5.84
N ASP A 133 -45.08 -12.86 6.44
CA ASP A 133 -45.18 -13.12 7.87
C ASP A 133 -44.54 -11.98 8.67
N PHE A 134 -43.38 -11.47 8.21
CA PHE A 134 -42.75 -10.30 8.79
C PHE A 134 -43.63 -9.05 8.70
N MET A 135 -44.17 -8.74 7.51
CA MET A 135 -45.04 -7.56 7.33
C MET A 135 -46.31 -7.64 8.17
N ALA A 136 -46.93 -8.82 8.27
CA ALA A 136 -48.11 -9.03 9.11
C ALA A 136 -47.81 -8.79 10.60
N ALA A 137 -46.60 -9.10 11.06
CA ALA A 137 -46.20 -8.96 12.45
C ALA A 137 -45.62 -7.58 12.81
N ARG A 138 -44.92 -6.93 11.88
CA ARG A 138 -44.07 -5.75 12.14
C ARG A 138 -44.39 -4.53 11.29
N GLY A 139 -45.25 -4.67 10.28
CA GLY A 139 -45.55 -3.63 9.30
C GLY A 139 -44.65 -3.71 8.06
N GLU A 140 -45.05 -2.96 7.05
CA GLU A 140 -44.35 -2.88 5.77
C GLU A 140 -43.15 -1.95 5.86
N THR A 141 -42.07 -2.33 5.18
CA THR A 141 -40.87 -1.49 5.02
C THR A 141 -40.44 -1.52 3.57
N GLY A 142 -39.73 -0.47 3.15
CA GLY A 142 -39.25 -0.37 1.77
C GLY A 142 -38.42 -1.58 1.35
N ILE A 143 -37.50 -2.05 2.20
CA ILE A 143 -36.61 -3.17 1.87
C ILE A 143 -37.40 -4.47 1.68
N VAL A 144 -38.37 -4.75 2.55
CA VAL A 144 -39.18 -5.98 2.46
C VAL A 144 -40.06 -5.96 1.22
N LEU A 145 -40.70 -4.82 0.92
CA LEU A 145 -41.52 -4.65 -0.28
C LEU A 145 -40.69 -4.76 -1.56
N THR A 146 -39.48 -4.20 -1.60
CA THR A 146 -38.58 -4.34 -2.77
C THR A 146 -38.23 -5.81 -3.02
N ASN A 147 -37.98 -6.60 -1.98
CA ASN A 147 -37.70 -8.03 -2.14
C ASN A 147 -38.96 -8.83 -2.49
N LEU A 148 -40.15 -8.45 -2.00
CA LEU A 148 -41.41 -9.03 -2.46
C LEU A 148 -41.66 -8.76 -3.95
N ALA A 149 -41.41 -7.53 -4.40
CA ALA A 149 -41.54 -7.15 -5.80
C ALA A 149 -40.65 -8.03 -6.70
N LYS A 150 -39.40 -8.31 -6.28
CA LYS A 150 -38.51 -9.23 -7.03
C LYS A 150 -39.12 -10.63 -7.17
N ILE A 151 -39.71 -11.17 -6.10
CA ILE A 151 -40.36 -12.49 -6.14
C ILE A 151 -41.58 -12.48 -7.08
N GLN A 152 -42.37 -11.39 -7.09
CA GLN A 152 -43.48 -11.23 -8.04
C GLN A 152 -42.98 -11.18 -9.49
N ASP A 153 -41.90 -10.46 -9.76
CA ASP A 153 -41.28 -10.38 -11.08
C ASP A 153 -40.72 -11.73 -11.55
N GLU A 154 -40.03 -12.47 -10.67
CA GLU A 154 -39.54 -13.83 -10.97
C GLU A 154 -40.69 -14.81 -11.32
N ARG A 155 -41.88 -14.56 -10.79
CA ARG A 155 -43.11 -15.31 -11.13
C ARG A 155 -43.85 -14.77 -12.36
N GLY A 156 -43.37 -13.68 -12.96
CA GLY A 156 -43.97 -13.05 -14.15
C GLY A 156 -45.12 -12.09 -13.88
N ASP A 157 -45.36 -11.69 -12.62
CA ASP A 157 -46.32 -10.64 -12.25
C ASP A 157 -45.67 -9.25 -12.33
N GLU A 158 -45.35 -8.81 -13.54
CA GLU A 158 -44.66 -7.53 -13.78
C GLU A 158 -45.47 -6.32 -13.28
N ALA A 159 -46.80 -6.37 -13.41
CA ALA A 159 -47.68 -5.27 -12.98
C ALA A 159 -47.77 -5.17 -11.45
N GLY A 160 -47.91 -6.31 -10.76
CA GLY A 160 -47.89 -6.37 -9.30
C GLY A 160 -46.52 -6.00 -8.74
N ALA A 161 -45.45 -6.44 -9.38
CA ALA A 161 -44.08 -6.08 -9.04
C ALA A 161 -43.87 -4.56 -9.10
N LEU A 162 -44.29 -3.89 -10.19
CA LEU A 162 -44.14 -2.44 -10.33
C LEU A 162 -44.94 -1.66 -9.29
N ALA A 163 -46.17 -2.09 -8.98
CA ALA A 163 -47.00 -1.44 -7.95
C ALA A 163 -46.37 -1.57 -6.55
N THR A 164 -45.90 -2.78 -6.20
CA THR A 164 -45.22 -3.06 -4.94
C THR A 164 -43.90 -2.29 -4.84
N LEU A 165 -43.14 -2.20 -5.94
CA LEU A 165 -41.89 -1.45 -6.02
C LEU A 165 -42.10 0.05 -5.84
N TRP A 166 -43.15 0.63 -6.43
CA TRP A 166 -43.49 2.03 -6.19
C TRP A 166 -43.80 2.28 -4.71
N HIS A 167 -44.59 1.40 -4.09
CA HIS A 167 -44.89 1.52 -2.66
C HIS A 167 -43.63 1.38 -1.79
N ALA A 168 -42.70 0.51 -2.18
CA ALA A 168 -41.41 0.39 -1.53
C ALA A 168 -40.61 1.70 -1.54
N LEU A 169 -40.63 2.43 -2.66
CA LEU A 169 -39.95 3.73 -2.82
C LEU A 169 -40.66 4.87 -2.07
N GLU A 170 -41.98 4.80 -1.89
CA GLU A 170 -42.70 5.76 -1.03
C GLU A 170 -42.25 5.66 0.44
N LEU A 171 -41.88 4.45 0.89
CA LEU A 171 -41.37 4.21 2.24
C LEU A 171 -39.86 4.45 2.37
N ASP A 172 -39.09 4.06 1.37
CA ASP A 172 -37.64 4.29 1.32
C ASP A 172 -37.19 4.60 -0.13
N PRO A 173 -37.13 5.90 -0.49
CA PRO A 173 -36.80 6.34 -1.85
C PRO A 173 -35.32 6.18 -2.20
N ASN A 174 -34.46 5.80 -1.24
CA ASN A 174 -33.02 5.73 -1.44
C ASN A 174 -32.52 4.30 -1.64
N GLN A 175 -33.39 3.31 -1.78
CA GLN A 175 -32.94 1.95 -2.12
C GLN A 175 -32.35 1.93 -3.54
N ASP A 176 -31.05 1.69 -3.67
CA ASP A 176 -30.32 1.67 -4.94
C ASP A 176 -30.99 0.73 -5.97
N ASN A 177 -31.15 -0.54 -5.60
CA ASN A 177 -31.75 -1.55 -6.46
C ASN A 177 -33.21 -1.22 -6.82
N GLY A 178 -34.00 -0.70 -5.87
CA GLY A 178 -35.40 -0.37 -6.10
C GLY A 178 -35.57 0.82 -7.04
N LEU A 179 -34.77 1.87 -6.83
CA LEU A 179 -34.80 3.07 -7.66
C LEU A 179 -34.31 2.79 -9.09
N GLY A 180 -33.20 2.07 -9.22
CA GLY A 180 -32.66 1.68 -10.53
C GLY A 180 -33.63 0.79 -11.29
N TRP A 181 -34.30 -0.13 -10.62
CA TRP A 181 -35.30 -0.98 -11.24
C TRP A 181 -36.54 -0.18 -11.69
N TYR A 182 -37.05 0.71 -10.86
CA TYR A 182 -38.21 1.56 -11.19
C TYR A 182 -37.92 2.44 -12.41
N GLU A 183 -36.76 3.08 -12.45
CA GLU A 183 -36.33 3.90 -13.58
C GLU A 183 -36.23 3.08 -14.87
N ALA A 184 -35.60 1.90 -14.81
CA ALA A 184 -35.42 1.04 -15.96
C ALA A 184 -36.75 0.57 -16.57
N ILE A 185 -37.73 0.20 -15.74
CA ILE A 185 -39.08 -0.18 -16.22
C ILE A 185 -39.71 0.97 -17.01
N HIS A 186 -39.63 2.20 -16.49
CA HIS A 186 -40.20 3.36 -17.16
C HIS A 186 -39.45 3.73 -18.44
N ARG A 187 -38.12 3.61 -18.45
CA ARG A 187 -37.29 3.85 -19.63
C ARG A 187 -37.57 2.83 -20.75
N GLU A 188 -37.76 1.56 -20.42
CA GLU A 188 -38.07 0.53 -21.42
C GLU A 188 -39.42 0.79 -22.12
N HIS A 189 -40.42 1.26 -21.37
CA HIS A 189 -41.75 1.52 -21.92
C HIS A 189 -41.89 2.86 -22.66
N GLY A 190 -41.15 3.89 -22.26
CA GLY A 190 -41.36 5.27 -22.73
C GLY A 190 -40.10 6.02 -23.17
N GLY A 191 -38.95 5.36 -23.23
CA GLY A 191 -37.65 5.95 -23.57
C GLY A 191 -37.06 6.82 -22.45
N ASP A 192 -35.95 7.50 -22.74
CA ASP A 192 -35.16 8.25 -21.75
C ASP A 192 -35.96 9.33 -21.03
N ALA A 193 -36.87 10.01 -21.73
CA ALA A 193 -37.74 11.02 -21.13
C ALA A 193 -38.65 10.44 -20.04
N ALA A 194 -39.15 9.21 -20.22
CA ALA A 194 -39.97 8.53 -19.23
C ALA A 194 -39.13 8.07 -18.02
N GLY A 195 -37.90 7.60 -18.25
CA GLY A 195 -36.95 7.28 -17.20
C GLY A 195 -36.62 8.50 -16.32
N VAL A 196 -36.27 9.64 -16.95
CA VAL A 196 -36.01 10.90 -16.22
C VAL A 196 -37.26 11.40 -15.49
N ALA A 197 -38.45 11.28 -16.07
CA ALA A 197 -39.70 11.64 -15.40
C ALA A 197 -39.96 10.76 -14.16
N ALA A 198 -39.70 9.46 -14.25
CA ALA A 198 -39.78 8.53 -13.12
C ALA A 198 -38.78 8.91 -12.02
N MET A 199 -37.54 9.23 -12.38
CA MET A 199 -36.53 9.69 -11.43
C MET A 199 -36.94 10.98 -10.71
N ARG A 200 -37.47 11.97 -11.45
CA ARG A 200 -38.00 13.22 -10.87
C ARG A 200 -39.17 12.97 -9.92
N LYS A 201 -40.02 11.98 -10.22
CA LYS A 201 -41.12 11.57 -9.35
C LYS A 201 -40.60 11.03 -8.02
N VAL A 202 -39.57 10.18 -8.03
CA VAL A 202 -38.93 9.69 -6.79
C VAL A 202 -38.20 10.82 -6.08
N ALA A 203 -37.48 11.68 -6.79
CA ALA A 203 -36.77 12.84 -6.22
C ALA A 203 -37.69 13.85 -5.50
N ALA A 204 -39.00 13.83 -5.79
CA ALA A 204 -39.99 14.64 -5.07
C ALA A 204 -40.39 14.04 -3.71
N LEU A 205 -40.05 12.78 -3.43
CA LEU A 205 -40.34 12.14 -2.15
C LEU A 205 -39.44 12.70 -1.03
N PRO A 206 -39.97 12.82 0.21
CA PRO A 206 -39.18 13.28 1.35
C PRO A 206 -37.93 12.42 1.56
N GLY A 207 -36.78 13.08 1.81
CA GLY A 207 -35.52 12.38 2.07
C GLY A 207 -34.89 11.68 0.85
N SER A 208 -35.47 11.80 -0.36
CA SER A 208 -34.92 11.20 -1.58
C SER A 208 -33.66 11.91 -2.06
N TRP A 209 -32.51 11.57 -1.49
CA TRP A 209 -31.21 12.07 -1.90
C TRP A 209 -30.66 11.33 -3.12
N ARG A 210 -30.92 10.02 -3.26
CA ARG A 210 -30.33 9.19 -4.32
C ARG A 210 -30.85 9.56 -5.71
N ALA A 211 -32.16 9.78 -5.82
CA ALA A 211 -32.74 10.22 -7.09
C ALA A 211 -32.21 11.60 -7.53
N GLN A 212 -31.86 12.47 -6.58
CA GLN A 212 -31.25 13.77 -6.87
C GLN A 212 -29.81 13.64 -7.34
N LEU A 213 -29.03 12.80 -6.66
CA LEU A 213 -27.67 12.42 -7.06
C LEU A 213 -27.66 11.91 -8.51
N TRP A 214 -28.60 11.04 -8.89
CA TRP A 214 -28.65 10.49 -10.25
C TRP A 214 -29.16 11.49 -11.29
N LEU A 215 -30.04 12.43 -10.91
CA LEU A 215 -30.40 13.55 -11.77
C LEU A 215 -29.21 14.50 -11.99
N ALA A 216 -28.38 14.74 -10.96
CA ALA A 216 -27.17 15.55 -11.07
C ALA A 216 -26.18 14.94 -12.08
N HIS A 217 -26.01 13.62 -12.06
CA HIS A 217 -25.23 12.89 -13.06
C HIS A 217 -25.75 13.14 -14.49
N GLY A 218 -27.08 13.12 -14.69
CA GLY A 218 -27.71 13.44 -15.96
C GLY A 218 -27.47 14.88 -16.44
N GLU A 219 -27.44 15.85 -15.52
CA GLU A 219 -27.11 17.25 -15.83
C GLU A 219 -25.64 17.40 -16.28
N LEU A 220 -24.70 16.66 -15.67
CA LEU A 220 -23.30 16.62 -16.13
C LEU A 220 -23.18 16.08 -17.56
N GLY A 221 -23.91 14.99 -17.88
CA GLY A 221 -23.96 14.45 -19.24
C GLY A 221 -24.55 15.43 -20.28
N SER A 222 -25.34 16.41 -19.82
CA SER A 222 -25.89 17.50 -20.62
C SER A 222 -25.02 18.77 -20.60
N HIS A 223 -23.80 18.69 -20.04
CA HIS A 223 -22.87 19.81 -19.83
C HIS A 223 -23.42 20.95 -18.95
N ASN A 224 -24.42 20.69 -18.11
CA ASN A 224 -24.97 21.65 -17.16
C ASN A 224 -24.35 21.48 -15.76
N LEU A 225 -23.09 21.92 -15.62
CA LEU A 225 -22.37 21.81 -14.36
C LEU A 225 -23.09 22.56 -13.20
N SER A 226 -23.65 23.74 -13.47
CA SER A 226 -24.36 24.51 -12.44
C SER A 226 -25.60 23.80 -11.91
N GLY A 227 -26.37 23.14 -12.79
CA GLY A 227 -27.52 22.33 -12.40
C GLY A 227 -27.12 21.07 -11.63
N ALA A 228 -26.03 20.42 -12.05
CA ALA A 228 -25.49 19.27 -11.33
C ALA A 228 -25.05 19.63 -9.90
N ILE A 229 -24.30 20.73 -9.73
CA ILE A 229 -23.86 21.18 -8.39
C ILE A 229 -25.07 21.46 -7.48
N ALA A 230 -26.09 22.17 -7.98
CA ALA A 230 -27.29 22.45 -7.19
C ALA A 230 -28.02 21.17 -6.76
N LEU A 231 -28.09 20.16 -7.64
CA LEU A 231 -28.70 18.86 -7.30
C LEU A 231 -27.85 18.05 -6.32
N TYR A 232 -26.51 18.13 -6.38
CA TYR A 232 -25.63 17.52 -5.39
C TYR A 232 -25.76 18.16 -4.01
N GLU A 233 -25.82 19.49 -3.94
CA GLU A 233 -26.04 20.22 -2.67
C GLU A 233 -27.38 19.83 -2.03
N GLU A 234 -28.45 19.76 -2.83
CA GLU A 234 -29.76 19.32 -2.38
C GLU A 234 -29.73 17.84 -1.94
N SER A 235 -29.04 16.97 -2.69
CA SER A 235 -28.85 15.56 -2.32
C SER A 235 -28.17 15.43 -0.96
N LEU A 236 -27.07 16.16 -0.75
CA LEU A 236 -26.37 16.21 0.54
C LEU A 236 -27.27 16.74 1.67
N ALA A 237 -28.08 17.77 1.41
CA ALA A 237 -29.00 18.32 2.40
C ALA A 237 -30.08 17.30 2.83
N ARG A 238 -30.47 16.38 1.94
CA ARG A 238 -31.46 15.34 2.22
C ARG A 238 -30.88 14.05 2.81
N ALA A 239 -29.59 13.80 2.64
CA ALA A 239 -28.96 12.54 3.00
C ALA A 239 -28.64 12.37 4.50
N GLY A 240 -28.82 13.42 5.30
CA GLY A 240 -28.52 13.40 6.73
C GLY A 240 -27.04 13.53 7.04
N THR A 241 -26.66 13.32 8.30
CA THR A 241 -25.26 13.36 8.77
C THR A 241 -25.00 12.15 9.67
N PRO A 242 -23.96 11.33 9.40
CA PRO A 242 -22.97 11.46 8.33
C PRO A 242 -23.57 11.27 6.92
N ALA A 243 -22.89 11.77 5.91
CA ALA A 243 -23.31 11.56 4.52
C ALA A 243 -23.13 10.07 4.13
N PRO A 244 -24.01 9.52 3.28
CA PRO A 244 -23.84 8.17 2.76
C PRO A 244 -22.55 8.01 1.94
N ALA A 245 -21.86 6.87 2.11
CA ALA A 245 -20.60 6.57 1.44
C ALA A 245 -20.72 6.55 -0.09
N ASP A 246 -21.80 5.93 -0.57
CA ASP A 246 -22.18 5.86 -1.99
C ASP A 246 -22.49 7.23 -2.60
N LEU A 247 -23.14 8.13 -1.85
CA LEU A 247 -23.38 9.50 -2.27
C LEU A 247 -22.05 10.23 -2.51
N LEU A 248 -21.16 10.25 -1.52
CA LEU A 248 -19.86 10.92 -1.67
C LEU A 248 -19.01 10.29 -2.77
N ALA A 249 -19.01 8.96 -2.89
CA ALA A 249 -18.25 8.24 -3.91
C ALA A 249 -18.72 8.59 -5.33
N GLN A 250 -20.03 8.49 -5.59
CA GLN A 250 -20.59 8.81 -6.90
C GLN A 250 -20.43 10.29 -7.23
N MET A 251 -20.78 11.20 -6.32
CA MET A 251 -20.68 12.64 -6.54
C MET A 251 -19.24 13.08 -6.85
N SER A 252 -18.28 12.65 -6.02
CA SER A 252 -16.87 13.03 -6.23
C SER A 252 -16.28 12.41 -7.49
N GLY A 253 -16.68 11.18 -7.85
CA GLY A 253 -16.28 10.53 -9.09
C GLY A 253 -16.84 11.23 -10.33
N ASP A 254 -18.13 11.57 -10.31
CA ASP A 254 -18.83 12.26 -11.39
C ASP A 254 -18.24 13.66 -11.65
N LEU A 255 -17.98 14.42 -10.58
CA LEU A 255 -17.33 15.73 -10.67
C LEU A 255 -15.89 15.62 -11.20
N GLY A 256 -15.13 14.60 -10.78
CA GLY A 256 -13.80 14.33 -11.29
C GLY A 256 -13.79 14.03 -12.79
N ASN A 257 -14.70 13.17 -13.25
CA ASN A 257 -14.86 12.86 -14.68
C ASN A 257 -15.25 14.08 -15.52
N ALA A 258 -15.96 15.04 -14.92
CA ALA A 258 -16.33 16.30 -15.56
C ALA A 258 -15.22 17.39 -15.49
N GLY A 259 -14.09 17.11 -14.84
CA GLY A 259 -13.01 18.09 -14.61
C GLY A 259 -13.37 19.19 -13.60
N ALA A 260 -14.45 19.02 -12.84
CA ALA A 260 -14.93 19.98 -11.85
C ALA A 260 -14.26 19.71 -10.48
N ILE A 261 -12.96 20.01 -10.39
CA ILE A 261 -12.11 19.60 -9.26
C ILE A 261 -12.41 20.35 -7.96
N GLU A 262 -12.56 21.68 -8.03
CA GLU A 262 -12.82 22.50 -6.84
C GLU A 262 -14.14 22.10 -6.10
N PRO A 263 -15.26 21.82 -6.79
CA PRO A 263 -16.46 21.28 -6.14
C PRO A 263 -16.25 19.97 -5.37
N ILE A 264 -15.29 19.10 -5.76
CA ILE A 264 -15.03 17.84 -5.06
C ILE A 264 -14.60 18.13 -3.62
N VAL A 265 -13.61 18.99 -3.44
CA VAL A 265 -13.07 19.30 -2.10
C VAL A 265 -14.06 20.12 -1.28
N GLN A 266 -14.89 20.97 -1.91
CA GLN A 266 -15.92 21.75 -1.21
C GLN A 266 -17.09 20.89 -0.71
N LEU A 267 -17.55 19.93 -1.52
CA LEU A 267 -18.73 19.12 -1.21
C LEU A 267 -18.39 17.86 -0.41
N ALA A 268 -17.34 17.13 -0.79
CA ALA A 268 -16.97 15.88 -0.13
C ALA A 268 -15.98 16.08 1.04
N GLY A 269 -15.03 17.02 0.94
CA GLY A 269 -13.95 17.20 1.92
C GLY A 269 -14.44 17.36 3.37
N PRO A 270 -15.33 18.33 3.68
CA PRO A 270 -15.84 18.55 5.04
C PRO A 270 -16.67 17.41 5.63
N ARG A 271 -17.06 16.42 4.80
CA ARG A 271 -17.94 15.31 5.18
C ARG A 271 -17.19 13.97 5.23
N PHE A 272 -15.96 13.94 4.73
CA PHE A 272 -15.20 12.70 4.62
C PHE A 272 -14.78 12.17 5.99
N ASP A 273 -14.87 10.86 6.12
CA ASP A 273 -14.43 10.05 7.23
C ASP A 273 -13.97 8.72 6.62
N ALA A 274 -12.70 8.36 6.81
CA ALA A 274 -12.12 7.18 6.19
C ALA A 274 -12.79 5.86 6.61
N ALA A 275 -13.29 5.75 7.85
CA ALA A 275 -13.95 4.54 8.35
C ALA A 275 -15.32 4.34 7.70
N LEU A 276 -16.03 5.44 7.43
CA LEU A 276 -17.37 5.41 6.83
C LEU A 276 -17.33 5.37 5.30
N HIS A 277 -16.48 6.17 4.68
CA HIS A 277 -16.52 6.43 3.24
C HIS A 277 -15.47 5.64 2.45
N GLY A 278 -14.44 5.15 3.14
CA GLY A 278 -13.42 4.28 2.58
C GLY A 278 -12.54 4.89 1.48
N ILE A 279 -11.73 4.03 0.87
CA ILE A 279 -10.67 4.43 -0.05
C ILE A 279 -11.15 5.06 -1.35
N GLN A 280 -12.36 4.76 -1.82
CA GLN A 280 -12.86 5.32 -3.08
C GLN A 280 -13.04 6.84 -2.98
N VAL A 281 -13.73 7.32 -1.94
CA VAL A 281 -13.89 8.77 -1.71
C VAL A 281 -12.55 9.41 -1.36
N GLY A 282 -11.74 8.72 -0.56
CA GLY A 282 -10.40 9.17 -0.20
C GLY A 282 -9.53 9.42 -1.43
N ASN A 283 -9.52 8.51 -2.42
CA ASN A 283 -8.76 8.65 -3.65
C ASN A 283 -9.19 9.86 -4.49
N ASN A 284 -10.51 10.07 -4.61
CA ASN A 284 -11.03 11.23 -5.34
C ASN A 284 -10.60 12.53 -4.65
N LEU A 285 -10.60 12.59 -3.33
CA LEU A 285 -10.15 13.74 -2.55
C LEU A 285 -8.64 13.96 -2.66
N ILE A 286 -7.83 12.91 -2.49
CA ILE A 286 -6.37 12.99 -2.61
C ILE A 286 -6.00 13.55 -3.98
N ARG A 287 -6.56 12.99 -5.06
CA ARG A 287 -6.34 13.48 -6.42
C ARG A 287 -6.73 14.96 -6.56
N ALA A 288 -7.93 15.33 -6.11
CA ALA A 288 -8.41 16.71 -6.20
C ALA A 288 -7.51 17.70 -5.43
N TYR A 289 -7.08 17.34 -4.23
CA TYR A 289 -6.16 18.17 -3.45
C TYR A 289 -4.77 18.30 -4.09
N VAL A 290 -4.25 17.23 -4.71
CA VAL A 290 -2.99 17.29 -5.48
C VAL A 290 -3.12 18.25 -6.66
N GLU A 291 -4.17 18.11 -7.46
CA GLU A 291 -4.41 18.98 -8.64
C GLU A 291 -4.63 20.45 -8.26
N LEU A 292 -5.21 20.73 -7.09
CA LEU A 292 -5.37 22.09 -6.56
C LEU A 292 -4.11 22.65 -5.89
N GLY A 293 -2.99 21.92 -5.87
CA GLY A 293 -1.76 22.36 -5.23
C GLY A 293 -1.87 22.40 -3.69
N GLN A 294 -2.69 21.52 -3.11
CA GLN A 294 -2.95 21.40 -1.67
C GLN A 294 -2.43 20.05 -1.11
N PRO A 295 -1.12 19.75 -1.20
CA PRO A 295 -0.56 18.45 -0.82
C PRO A 295 -0.68 18.12 0.68
N GLY A 296 -0.80 19.14 1.53
CA GLY A 296 -1.03 18.95 2.98
C GLY A 296 -2.39 18.31 3.29
N GLU A 297 -3.44 18.76 2.61
CA GLU A 297 -4.79 18.19 2.75
C GLU A 297 -4.86 16.78 2.15
N ALA A 298 -4.23 16.57 0.99
CA ALA A 298 -4.08 15.24 0.39
C ALA A 298 -3.39 14.25 1.36
N ARG A 299 -2.31 14.69 2.02
CA ARG A 299 -1.60 13.91 3.04
C ARG A 299 -2.50 13.58 4.23
N ALA A 300 -3.31 14.53 4.71
CA ALA A 300 -4.23 14.30 5.81
C ALA A 300 -5.29 13.22 5.48
N ILE A 301 -5.82 13.20 4.26
CA ILE A 301 -6.73 12.14 3.79
C ILE A 301 -6.01 10.79 3.74
N LEU A 302 -4.79 10.76 3.19
CA LEU A 302 -3.98 9.55 3.08
C LEU A 302 -3.67 8.94 4.46
N ASP A 303 -3.33 9.76 5.45
CA ASP A 303 -3.07 9.31 6.82
C ASP A 303 -4.33 8.77 7.52
N GLN A 304 -5.52 9.36 7.28
CA GLN A 304 -6.79 8.80 7.77
C GLN A 304 -7.10 7.42 7.18
N LEU A 305 -6.75 7.19 5.90
CA LEU A 305 -6.92 5.90 5.25
C LEU A 305 -5.93 4.85 5.81
N TYR A 306 -4.67 5.24 6.04
CA TYR A 306 -3.69 4.36 6.70
C TYR A 306 -4.11 3.96 8.12
N ALA A 307 -4.74 4.87 8.86
CA ALA A 307 -5.26 4.59 10.19
C ALA A 307 -6.33 3.47 10.21
N GLN A 308 -6.97 3.16 9.07
CA GLN A 308 -7.91 2.04 8.97
C GLN A 308 -7.24 0.66 8.96
N GLN A 309 -5.90 0.61 8.82
CA GLN A 309 -5.11 -0.64 8.87
C GLN A 309 -5.63 -1.74 7.91
N ARG A 310 -6.10 -1.33 6.73
CA ARG A 310 -6.67 -2.19 5.69
C ARG A 310 -5.59 -2.74 4.75
N PRO A 311 -5.25 -4.05 4.80
CA PRO A 311 -4.21 -4.62 3.95
C PRO A 311 -4.55 -4.53 2.45
N ASP A 312 -5.84 -4.62 2.12
CA ASP A 312 -6.36 -4.52 0.74
C ASP A 312 -6.19 -3.13 0.13
N TRP A 313 -5.87 -2.12 0.93
CA TRP A 313 -5.66 -0.74 0.48
C TRP A 313 -4.18 -0.41 0.23
N LYS A 314 -3.27 -1.24 0.72
CA LYS A 314 -1.84 -0.95 0.82
C LYS A 314 -1.21 -0.42 -0.47
N ASP A 315 -1.39 -1.11 -1.59
CA ASP A 315 -0.75 -0.74 -2.86
C ASP A 315 -1.27 0.61 -3.39
N ASN A 316 -2.56 0.88 -3.18
CA ASN A 316 -3.17 2.14 -3.58
C ASN A 316 -2.67 3.31 -2.72
N LEU A 317 -2.52 3.09 -1.41
CA LEU A 317 -1.95 4.11 -0.51
C LEU A 317 -0.46 4.36 -0.80
N ALA A 318 0.31 3.31 -1.11
CA ALA A 318 1.72 3.42 -1.49
C ALA A 318 1.92 4.18 -2.82
N TYR A 319 0.99 4.02 -3.76
CA TYR A 319 0.95 4.83 -4.98
C TYR A 319 0.81 6.32 -4.65
N TRP A 320 -0.15 6.69 -3.79
CA TRP A 320 -0.35 8.09 -3.40
C TRP A 320 0.81 8.67 -2.59
N ASP A 321 1.48 7.85 -1.76
CA ASP A 321 2.72 8.27 -1.10
C ASP A 321 3.78 8.71 -2.11
N THR A 322 3.95 7.92 -3.17
CA THR A 322 4.92 8.20 -4.23
C THR A 322 4.53 9.44 -5.01
N GLU A 323 3.25 9.60 -5.37
CA GLU A 323 2.79 10.77 -6.12
C GLU A 323 2.87 12.06 -5.30
N LEU A 324 2.55 12.02 -4.01
CA LEU A 324 2.74 13.17 -3.11
C LEU A 324 4.21 13.53 -2.93
N ALA A 325 5.09 12.52 -2.81
CA ALA A 325 6.52 12.74 -2.75
C ALA A 325 7.06 13.38 -4.04
N ARG A 326 6.56 12.93 -5.21
CA ARG A 326 6.88 13.51 -6.51
C ARG A 326 6.39 14.96 -6.62
N ALA A 327 5.15 15.24 -6.23
CA ALA A 327 4.61 16.60 -6.23
C ALA A 327 5.39 17.55 -5.32
N ALA A 328 5.89 17.06 -4.17
CA ALA A 328 6.71 17.84 -3.24
C ALA A 328 8.14 18.13 -3.75
N LEU A 329 8.63 17.38 -4.73
CA LEU A 329 9.92 17.66 -5.37
C LEU A 329 9.84 18.85 -6.33
N GLY A 330 8.66 19.10 -6.91
CA GLY A 330 8.49 20.00 -8.06
C GLY A 330 9.05 19.39 -9.34
N ASP A 331 8.65 19.93 -10.50
CA ASP A 331 9.16 19.47 -11.80
C ASP A 331 10.65 19.80 -11.95
N GLY A 332 11.53 18.80 -11.76
CA GLY A 332 12.95 18.86 -12.17
C GLY A 332 13.70 20.11 -11.70
N ALA A 333 13.42 20.58 -10.48
CA ALA A 333 14.02 21.81 -9.99
C ALA A 333 15.55 21.68 -9.96
N THR A 334 16.22 22.43 -10.83
CA THR A 334 17.68 22.49 -10.88
C THR A 334 18.18 23.06 -9.55
N GLU A 335 19.07 22.32 -8.89
CA GLU A 335 19.71 22.80 -7.67
C GLU A 335 20.70 23.94 -8.02
N PRO A 336 20.89 24.93 -7.14
CA PRO A 336 21.82 26.01 -7.38
C PRO A 336 23.25 25.46 -7.49
N ALA A 337 24.10 26.15 -8.27
CA ALA A 337 25.48 25.74 -8.50
C ALA A 337 26.33 25.64 -7.23
N GLN A 338 25.96 26.37 -6.16
CA GLN A 338 26.64 26.33 -4.87
C GLN A 338 25.88 25.41 -3.91
N MET A 339 26.38 24.19 -3.76
CA MET A 339 25.88 23.18 -2.82
C MET A 339 26.88 22.98 -1.69
N ARG A 340 26.38 22.71 -0.48
CA ARG A 340 27.24 22.42 0.67
C ARG A 340 27.23 20.93 0.97
N LEU A 341 28.35 20.28 0.68
CA LEU A 341 28.57 18.87 0.95
C LEU A 341 29.18 18.66 2.35
N ALA A 342 28.61 17.73 3.11
CA ALA A 342 29.15 17.17 4.32
C ALA A 342 29.36 15.65 4.16
N MET A 343 30.28 15.09 4.95
CA MET A 343 30.48 13.64 5.04
C MET A 343 29.90 13.15 6.36
N LEU A 344 28.75 12.48 6.29
CA LEU A 344 28.21 11.79 7.46
C LEU A 344 29.00 10.50 7.69
N LEU A 345 29.28 10.20 8.96
CA LEU A 345 30.12 9.07 9.35
C LEU A 345 29.29 7.97 10.01
N GLY A 346 29.33 6.76 9.44
CA GLY A 346 28.78 5.55 10.06
C GLY A 346 29.90 4.61 10.50
N ARG A 347 29.99 4.24 11.78
CA ARG A 347 30.99 3.28 12.29
C ARG A 347 30.43 1.86 12.30
N GLY A 348 31.18 0.91 11.73
CA GLY A 348 30.77 -0.50 11.64
C GLY A 348 29.60 -0.75 10.68
N PRO A 349 29.02 -1.96 10.69
CA PRO A 349 27.80 -2.28 9.94
C PRO A 349 26.65 -1.35 10.33
N VAL A 350 25.84 -0.92 9.35
CA VAL A 350 24.79 0.09 9.59
C VAL A 350 23.79 -0.34 10.67
N TRP A 351 23.47 -1.63 10.80
CA TRP A 351 22.58 -2.17 11.84
C TRP A 351 23.29 -2.55 13.15
N LEU A 352 24.62 -2.42 13.23
CA LEU A 352 25.42 -2.76 14.42
C LEU A 352 26.31 -1.60 14.84
N THR A 353 25.72 -0.61 15.50
CA THR A 353 26.52 0.49 16.06
C THR A 353 27.34 0.01 17.27
N PRO A 354 28.51 0.63 17.54
CA PRO A 354 29.37 0.23 18.66
C PRO A 354 28.71 0.29 20.04
N ASP A 355 27.71 1.15 20.22
CA ASP A 355 26.92 1.34 21.44
C ASP A 355 25.67 0.44 21.52
N SER A 356 25.44 -0.39 20.50
CA SER A 356 24.29 -1.30 20.46
C SER A 356 24.43 -2.43 21.49
N PRO A 357 23.37 -2.79 22.24
CA PRO A 357 23.38 -3.97 23.12
C PRO A 357 23.67 -5.26 22.34
N ALA A 358 23.37 -5.29 21.03
CA ALA A 358 23.67 -6.42 20.16
C ALA A 358 25.15 -6.57 19.81
N ALA A 359 26.02 -5.60 20.10
CA ALA A 359 27.46 -5.68 19.81
C ALA A 359 28.11 -6.90 20.49
N ALA A 360 27.62 -7.31 21.65
CA ALA A 360 28.09 -8.49 22.38
C ALA A 360 27.82 -9.83 21.66
N LEU A 361 26.94 -9.85 20.65
CA LEU A 361 26.64 -11.05 19.84
C LEU A 361 27.72 -11.34 18.79
N PHE A 362 28.61 -10.39 18.54
CA PHE A 362 29.61 -10.44 17.48
C PHE A 362 31.02 -10.29 18.05
N THR A 363 32.02 -10.71 17.28
CA THR A 363 33.42 -10.61 17.68
C THR A 363 33.81 -9.14 17.84
N PRO A 364 34.30 -8.69 19.02
CA PRO A 364 34.74 -7.32 19.21
C PRO A 364 35.91 -6.98 18.29
N VAL A 365 35.84 -5.84 17.62
CA VAL A 365 36.95 -5.30 16.84
C VAL A 365 37.94 -4.65 17.79
N THR A 366 39.21 -5.07 17.75
CA THR A 366 40.25 -4.52 18.62
C THR A 366 40.80 -3.19 18.07
N PRO A 367 41.19 -2.23 18.92
CA PRO A 367 41.61 -0.89 18.48
C PRO A 367 42.86 -0.86 17.58
N ASP A 368 43.71 -1.89 17.67
CA ASP A 368 44.96 -2.07 16.91
C ASP A 368 44.77 -2.55 15.47
N ARG A 369 43.54 -2.92 15.11
CA ARG A 369 43.20 -3.34 13.73
C ARG A 369 43.24 -2.14 12.79
N PRO A 370 43.63 -2.35 11.52
CA PRO A 370 43.55 -1.30 10.50
C PRO A 370 42.12 -0.76 10.35
N LEU A 371 42.01 0.55 10.12
CA LEU A 371 40.77 1.25 9.83
C LEU A 371 40.58 1.40 8.31
N VAL A 372 39.47 0.88 7.80
CA VAL A 372 39.07 0.98 6.40
C VAL A 372 37.83 1.86 6.27
N SER A 373 37.94 2.95 5.51
CA SER A 373 36.80 3.78 5.12
C SER A 373 36.15 3.27 3.84
N PHE A 374 34.83 3.39 3.74
CA PHE A 374 34.07 3.06 2.53
C PHE A 374 33.38 4.30 2.00
N LEU A 375 33.61 4.64 0.73
CA LEU A 375 32.98 5.76 0.04
C LEU A 375 32.23 5.23 -1.19
N GLY A 376 30.95 5.58 -1.29
CA GLY A 376 30.12 5.28 -2.46
C GLY A 376 29.27 6.49 -2.84
N GLY A 377 28.04 6.24 -3.31
CA GLY A 377 27.17 7.33 -3.77
C GLY A 377 27.63 7.96 -5.09
N SER A 378 28.26 7.19 -5.96
CA SER A 378 28.60 7.63 -7.32
C SER A 378 28.14 6.61 -8.36
N ALA A 379 27.67 7.11 -9.50
CA ALA A 379 27.26 6.30 -10.63
C ALA A 379 27.38 7.05 -11.96
N GLU A 380 27.87 6.38 -13.00
CA GLU A 380 27.74 6.81 -14.38
C GLU A 380 26.33 6.42 -14.90
N ILE A 381 25.59 7.41 -15.37
CA ILE A 381 24.21 7.29 -15.87
C ILE A 381 24.17 7.81 -17.31
N GLY A 382 23.48 7.09 -18.20
CA GLY A 382 23.51 7.37 -19.63
C GLY A 382 22.98 8.76 -19.99
N ASP A 383 21.75 9.05 -19.59
CA ASP A 383 21.09 10.35 -19.76
C ASP A 383 21.26 11.21 -18.50
N ALA A 384 22.51 11.41 -18.05
CA ALA A 384 22.79 12.25 -16.90
C ALA A 384 22.36 13.71 -17.16
N PRO A 385 21.73 14.40 -16.20
CA PRO A 385 21.35 15.80 -16.36
C PRO A 385 22.58 16.70 -16.51
N GLU A 386 22.45 17.80 -17.27
CA GLU A 386 23.53 18.78 -17.45
C GLU A 386 23.93 19.50 -16.14
N GLY A 387 23.05 19.46 -15.13
CA GLY A 387 23.26 20.04 -13.81
C GLY A 387 22.73 19.16 -12.68
N ALA A 388 22.93 19.59 -11.44
CA ALA A 388 22.39 18.88 -10.29
C ALA A 388 20.86 19.00 -10.25
N GLU A 389 20.17 17.87 -10.17
CA GLU A 389 18.72 17.79 -10.09
C GLU A 389 18.29 17.04 -8.84
N ARG A 390 17.19 17.49 -8.24
CA ARG A 390 16.58 16.83 -7.10
C ARG A 390 15.62 15.73 -7.59
N GLN A 391 15.81 14.50 -7.10
CA GLN A 391 14.98 13.36 -7.50
C GLN A 391 14.63 12.43 -6.33
N LEU A 392 13.61 11.59 -6.52
CA LEU A 392 13.36 10.45 -5.62
C LEU A 392 14.50 9.44 -5.74
N ALA A 393 14.75 8.71 -4.66
CA ALA A 393 15.74 7.63 -4.65
C ALA A 393 15.30 6.48 -5.60
N ASP A 394 16.05 6.31 -6.67
CA ASP A 394 15.91 5.26 -7.68
C ASP A 394 16.84 4.06 -7.39
N ALA A 395 16.80 3.06 -8.27
CA ALA A 395 17.63 1.85 -8.12
C ALA A 395 19.14 2.18 -8.12
N THR A 396 19.58 3.09 -8.99
CA THR A 396 20.99 3.49 -9.13
C THR A 396 21.50 4.15 -7.86
N GLY A 397 20.80 5.18 -7.37
CA GLY A 397 21.15 5.88 -6.14
C GLY A 397 21.10 4.98 -4.92
N ARG A 398 20.09 4.10 -4.82
CA ARG A 398 19.99 3.15 -3.70
C ARG A 398 21.13 2.14 -3.71
N LEU A 399 21.44 1.53 -4.86
CA LEU A 399 22.51 0.54 -4.94
C LEU A 399 23.90 1.16 -4.71
N SER A 400 24.16 2.38 -5.21
CA SER A 400 25.43 3.07 -5.00
C SER A 400 25.70 3.41 -3.53
N ARG A 401 24.65 3.52 -2.71
CA ARG A 401 24.74 3.65 -1.24
C ARG A 401 24.73 2.29 -0.54
N ALA A 402 24.02 1.29 -1.04
CA ALA A 402 23.94 -0.04 -0.42
C ALA A 402 25.26 -0.82 -0.47
N LEU A 403 25.98 -0.78 -1.61
CA LEU A 403 27.24 -1.49 -1.80
C LEU A 403 28.31 -1.17 -0.74
N PRO A 404 28.67 0.11 -0.47
CA PRO A 404 29.67 0.41 0.56
C PRO A 404 29.21 0.00 1.96
N LEU A 405 27.90 -0.02 2.27
CA LEU A 405 27.39 -0.52 3.55
C LEU A 405 27.57 -2.03 3.66
N TYR A 406 27.25 -2.76 2.59
CA TYR A 406 27.40 -4.21 2.53
C TYR A 406 28.89 -4.63 2.59
N PHE A 407 29.77 -3.98 1.83
CA PHE A 407 31.20 -4.29 1.89
C PHE A 407 31.81 -3.95 3.26
N ASN A 408 31.39 -2.84 3.88
CA ASN A 408 31.74 -2.52 5.26
C ASN A 408 31.35 -3.66 6.21
N GLU A 409 30.11 -4.12 6.14
CA GLU A 409 29.62 -5.24 6.94
C GLU A 409 30.45 -6.51 6.76
N GLN A 410 30.79 -6.85 5.51
CA GLN A 410 31.61 -8.01 5.18
C GLN A 410 33.02 -7.92 5.78
N LEU A 411 33.71 -6.79 5.62
CA LEU A 411 35.06 -6.64 6.16
C LEU A 411 35.09 -6.51 7.68
N ALA A 412 34.09 -5.89 8.29
CA ALA A 412 33.98 -5.80 9.74
C ALA A 412 33.84 -7.21 10.35
N LEU A 413 32.89 -8.01 9.83
CA LEU A 413 32.52 -9.29 10.43
C LEU A 413 33.38 -10.46 9.97
N ARG A 414 33.97 -10.39 8.76
CA ARG A 414 34.81 -11.46 8.18
C ARG A 414 36.29 -11.13 8.14
N CYS A 415 36.73 -9.93 8.45
CA CYS A 415 38.16 -9.63 8.60
C CYS A 415 38.52 -9.08 9.99
N GLY A 416 37.51 -8.78 10.82
CA GLY A 416 37.71 -8.19 12.15
C GLY A 416 38.37 -6.81 12.07
N LEU A 417 38.12 -6.08 10.98
CA LEU A 417 38.71 -4.75 10.74
C LEU A 417 37.89 -3.67 11.42
N ARG A 418 38.53 -2.55 11.74
CA ARG A 418 37.81 -1.31 12.06
C ARG A 418 37.29 -0.77 10.74
N THR A 419 36.00 -0.43 10.69
CA THR A 419 35.37 0.04 9.47
C THR A 419 34.52 1.26 9.72
N GLN A 420 34.44 2.12 8.72
CA GLN A 420 33.51 3.24 8.70
C GLN A 420 33.01 3.53 7.27
N THR A 421 31.78 3.98 7.14
CA THR A 421 31.21 4.44 5.86
C THR A 421 31.16 5.96 5.87
N LEU A 422 31.71 6.56 4.81
CA LEU A 422 31.61 7.97 4.47
C LEU A 422 30.40 8.16 3.56
N VAL A 423 29.44 8.96 4.00
CA VAL A 423 28.16 9.14 3.31
C VAL A 423 28.06 10.59 2.82
N PRO A 424 28.18 10.81 1.49
CA PRO A 424 27.99 12.13 0.90
C PRO A 424 26.58 12.67 1.17
N TRP A 425 26.50 13.79 1.89
CA TRP A 425 25.24 14.40 2.31
C TRP A 425 25.26 15.90 2.06
N LEU A 426 24.32 16.38 1.26
CA LEU A 426 24.09 17.81 1.08
C LEU A 426 23.41 18.36 2.33
N THR A 427 23.90 19.49 2.85
CA THR A 427 23.25 20.21 3.97
C THR A 427 22.47 21.43 3.48
N GLU A 428 22.89 22.01 2.35
CA GLU A 428 22.29 23.20 1.75
C GLU A 428 22.28 23.05 0.21
N PRO A 429 21.23 23.54 -0.49
CA PRO A 429 20.05 24.23 0.08
C PRO A 429 19.00 23.27 0.69
N HIS A 430 18.97 22.01 0.26
CA HIS A 430 18.08 20.99 0.78
C HIS A 430 18.89 19.81 1.34
N PRO A 431 18.57 19.32 2.55
CA PRO A 431 19.26 18.17 3.12
C PRO A 431 18.92 16.89 2.35
N GLY A 432 19.94 16.14 1.92
CA GLY A 432 19.73 14.90 1.18
C GLY A 432 21.01 14.19 0.74
N PHE A 433 20.87 12.99 0.18
CA PHE A 433 22.00 12.26 -0.38
C PHE A 433 22.49 12.90 -1.68
N LEU A 434 23.81 12.96 -1.85
CA LEU A 434 24.43 13.27 -3.14
C LEU A 434 24.66 11.97 -3.93
N LEU A 435 24.28 11.98 -5.21
CA LEU A 435 24.72 10.99 -6.19
C LEU A 435 25.66 11.69 -7.18
N SER A 436 26.95 11.37 -7.13
CA SER A 436 27.91 11.90 -8.09
C SER A 436 27.77 11.17 -9.43
N GLY A 437 27.67 11.92 -10.54
CA GLY A 437 27.65 11.39 -11.91
C GLY A 437 28.99 10.81 -12.39
N ALA A 438 30.07 11.04 -11.61
CA ALA A 438 31.41 10.55 -11.88
C ALA A 438 31.96 9.78 -10.67
N ALA A 439 32.89 8.86 -10.92
CA ALA A 439 33.62 8.18 -9.87
C ALA A 439 34.38 9.20 -8.99
N TRP A 440 34.44 8.94 -7.69
CA TRP A 440 35.25 9.75 -6.77
C TRP A 440 36.74 9.58 -7.07
N ASP A 441 37.46 10.70 -7.12
CA ASP A 441 38.92 10.69 -7.23
C ASP A 441 39.58 10.18 -5.95
N ASP A 442 40.72 9.52 -6.09
CA ASP A 442 41.46 8.92 -4.96
C ASP A 442 41.89 9.98 -3.94
N THR A 443 42.34 11.14 -4.44
CA THR A 443 42.76 12.28 -3.62
C THR A 443 41.61 12.81 -2.77
N ASP A 444 40.41 12.95 -3.34
CA ASP A 444 39.24 13.45 -2.64
C ASP A 444 38.75 12.43 -1.60
N ALA A 445 38.71 11.16 -1.98
CA ALA A 445 38.34 10.07 -1.08
C ALA A 445 39.26 9.97 0.15
N ILE A 446 40.58 10.10 -0.07
CA ILE A 446 41.57 10.18 1.01
C ILE A 446 41.35 11.45 1.85
N GLY A 447 41.14 12.59 1.21
CA GLY A 447 40.87 13.86 1.88
C GLY A 447 39.67 13.80 2.82
N TYR A 448 38.56 13.20 2.38
CA TYR A 448 37.37 12.97 3.22
C TYR A 448 37.65 12.02 4.39
N ALA A 449 38.39 10.94 4.15
CA ALA A 449 38.76 10.00 5.20
C ALA A 449 39.70 10.64 6.25
N GLN A 450 40.58 11.55 5.84
CA GLN A 450 41.51 12.27 6.73
C GLN A 450 40.83 13.35 7.58
N GLN A 451 39.66 13.86 7.16
CA GLN A 451 38.85 14.80 7.94
C GLN A 451 38.12 14.14 9.11
N CYS A 452 38.05 12.81 9.15
CA CYS A 452 37.45 12.06 10.25
C CYS A 452 38.34 12.07 11.50
N GLU A 453 37.73 11.95 12.69
CA GLU A 453 38.46 11.88 13.98
C GLU A 453 39.52 10.77 14.00
N ALA A 454 39.21 9.62 13.38
CA ALA A 454 40.11 8.50 13.27
C ALA A 454 40.64 8.42 11.83
N GLN A 455 41.97 8.45 11.69
CA GLN A 455 42.61 8.32 10.39
C GLN A 455 42.48 6.89 9.88
N SER A 456 42.00 6.77 8.64
CA SER A 456 41.89 5.49 7.95
C SER A 456 43.23 5.11 7.35
N ASP A 457 43.60 3.83 7.40
CA ASP A 457 44.75 3.28 6.71
C ASP A 457 44.46 3.03 5.23
N TYR A 458 43.19 2.73 4.93
CA TYR A 458 42.71 2.45 3.58
C TYR A 458 41.35 3.07 3.31
N VAL A 459 41.07 3.37 2.04
CA VAL A 459 39.75 3.75 1.54
C VAL A 459 39.33 2.78 0.44
N VAL A 460 38.13 2.23 0.58
CA VAL A 460 37.44 1.46 -0.45
C VAL A 460 36.46 2.39 -1.15
N ILE A 461 36.64 2.58 -2.45
CA ILE A 461 35.81 3.46 -3.28
C ILE A 461 34.96 2.58 -4.19
N SER A 462 33.65 2.70 -4.12
CA SER A 462 32.70 2.00 -5.00
C SER A 462 32.03 2.95 -5.99
N HIS A 463 31.92 2.51 -7.24
CA HIS A 463 31.26 3.23 -8.33
C HIS A 463 30.35 2.28 -9.13
N LEU A 464 29.23 2.79 -9.65
CA LEU A 464 28.34 2.04 -10.54
C LEU A 464 28.40 2.60 -11.95
N VAL A 465 28.38 1.72 -12.95
CA VAL A 465 28.19 2.09 -14.35
C VAL A 465 26.85 1.52 -14.79
N THR A 466 25.88 2.41 -15.02
CA THR A 466 24.47 2.08 -15.28
C THR A 466 23.95 2.58 -16.64
N VAL A 467 24.88 2.97 -17.53
CA VAL A 467 24.60 3.49 -18.87
C VAL A 467 23.86 2.50 -19.77
N ALA A 468 24.07 1.19 -19.57
CA ALA A 468 23.41 0.10 -20.28
C ALA A 468 23.44 -1.18 -19.43
N GLU A 469 22.55 -2.13 -19.74
CA GLU A 469 22.61 -3.49 -19.18
C GLU A 469 23.60 -4.38 -19.97
N PRO A 470 24.39 -5.26 -19.31
CA PRO A 470 24.47 -5.44 -17.86
C PRO A 470 25.15 -4.25 -17.14
N TRP A 471 24.65 -3.90 -15.95
CA TRP A 471 25.30 -2.92 -15.08
C TRP A 471 26.67 -3.41 -14.62
N ARG A 472 27.57 -2.49 -14.25
CA ARG A 472 28.89 -2.82 -13.71
C ARG A 472 29.10 -2.13 -12.36
N ALA A 473 29.52 -2.89 -11.34
CA ALA A 473 30.05 -2.33 -10.10
C ALA A 473 31.58 -2.35 -10.15
N GLU A 474 32.19 -1.24 -9.78
CA GLU A 474 33.64 -1.06 -9.72
C GLU A 474 34.04 -0.72 -8.28
N VAL A 475 35.11 -1.35 -7.80
CA VAL A 475 35.63 -1.16 -6.44
C VAL A 475 37.13 -1.00 -6.48
N ARG A 476 37.64 0.04 -5.81
CA ARG A 476 39.08 0.31 -5.71
C ARG A 476 39.50 0.39 -4.25
N LEU A 477 40.66 -0.18 -3.93
CA LEU A 477 41.29 -0.08 -2.61
C LEU A 477 42.51 0.84 -2.70
N VAL A 478 42.48 1.94 -1.96
CA VAL A 478 43.55 2.95 -1.95
C VAL A 478 44.14 3.03 -0.55
N ARG A 479 45.47 3.02 -0.44
CA ARG A 479 46.18 3.23 0.82
C ARG A 479 46.35 4.72 1.07
N THR A 480 46.04 5.18 2.28
CA THR A 480 46.01 6.62 2.59
C THR A 480 47.38 7.23 2.82
N GLU A 481 48.40 6.43 3.17
CA GLU A 481 49.74 6.92 3.52
C GLU A 481 50.49 7.51 2.32
N ASP A 482 50.29 6.94 1.14
CA ASP A 482 51.03 7.27 -0.09
C ASP A 482 50.14 7.37 -1.34
N ALA A 483 48.82 7.29 -1.15
CA ALA A 483 47.83 7.31 -2.23
C ALA A 483 48.02 6.19 -3.27
N GLU A 484 48.64 5.07 -2.89
CA GLU A 484 48.77 3.91 -3.79
C GLU A 484 47.42 3.18 -3.95
N CYS A 485 46.97 3.00 -5.19
CA CYS A 485 45.87 2.09 -5.51
C CYS A 485 46.38 0.63 -5.46
N ILE A 486 46.05 -0.05 -4.37
CA ILE A 486 46.45 -1.44 -4.10
C ILE A 486 45.77 -2.44 -5.04
N GLY A 487 44.57 -2.11 -5.51
CA GLY A 487 43.87 -2.92 -6.50
C GLY A 487 42.51 -2.34 -6.91
N ALA A 488 42.08 -2.72 -8.11
CA ALA A 488 40.77 -2.41 -8.67
C ALA A 488 40.08 -3.72 -9.06
N LEU A 489 38.80 -3.82 -8.74
CA LEU A 489 37.93 -4.98 -8.98
C LEU A 489 36.66 -4.50 -9.69
N SER A 490 36.04 -5.36 -10.49
CA SER A 490 34.75 -5.05 -11.09
C SER A 490 33.92 -6.30 -11.34
N ALA A 491 32.61 -6.14 -11.38
CA ALA A 491 31.69 -7.21 -11.74
C ALA A 491 30.50 -6.66 -12.54
N GLU A 492 30.16 -7.36 -13.62
CA GLU A 492 28.97 -7.09 -14.43
C GLU A 492 27.78 -7.95 -13.98
N PHE A 493 26.59 -7.37 -13.99
CA PHE A 493 25.37 -8.03 -13.55
C PHE A 493 24.10 -7.42 -14.17
N PRO A 494 23.05 -8.23 -14.41
CA PRO A 494 21.72 -7.70 -14.68
C PRO A 494 21.14 -7.08 -13.39
N MET A 495 20.50 -5.91 -13.47
CA MET A 495 19.87 -5.29 -12.29
C MET A 495 18.84 -6.22 -11.63
N ALA A 496 18.13 -7.01 -12.44
CA ALA A 496 17.13 -7.96 -11.97
C ALA A 496 17.70 -9.12 -11.12
N ASP A 497 18.98 -9.47 -11.27
CA ASP A 497 19.64 -10.50 -10.47
C ASP A 497 21.15 -10.19 -10.28
N PRO A 498 21.48 -9.31 -9.31
CA PRO A 498 22.85 -8.89 -9.07
C PRO A 498 23.63 -9.85 -8.15
N THR A 499 22.95 -10.87 -7.60
CA THR A 499 23.39 -11.63 -6.43
C THR A 499 24.74 -12.30 -6.62
N ALA A 500 24.86 -13.16 -7.62
CA ALA A 500 26.07 -13.95 -7.83
C ALA A 500 27.30 -13.07 -8.15
N ALA A 501 27.10 -11.97 -8.89
CA ALA A 501 28.17 -11.07 -9.26
C ALA A 501 28.68 -10.25 -8.07
N ILE A 502 27.77 -9.66 -7.28
CA ILE A 502 28.15 -8.87 -6.09
C ILE A 502 28.79 -9.77 -5.03
N GLN A 503 28.30 -11.00 -4.83
CA GLN A 503 28.93 -11.94 -3.90
C GLN A 503 30.35 -12.34 -4.35
N ARG A 504 30.58 -12.60 -5.64
CA ARG A 504 31.95 -12.83 -6.15
C ARG A 504 32.86 -11.62 -5.93
N LEU A 505 32.39 -10.42 -6.28
CA LEU A 505 33.12 -9.17 -6.05
C LEU A 505 33.47 -8.97 -4.57
N THR A 506 32.57 -9.39 -3.68
CA THR A 506 32.79 -9.36 -2.22
C THR A 506 33.92 -10.29 -1.80
N GLU A 507 33.95 -11.53 -2.29
CA GLU A 507 35.02 -12.48 -1.98
C GLU A 507 36.39 -11.98 -2.48
N GLU A 508 36.42 -11.39 -3.67
CA GLU A 508 37.63 -10.77 -4.22
C GLU A 508 38.09 -9.57 -3.39
N LEU A 509 37.16 -8.72 -2.93
CA LEU A 509 37.44 -7.59 -2.07
C LEU A 509 37.96 -8.02 -0.68
N VAL A 510 37.30 -9.01 -0.06
CA VAL A 510 37.75 -9.61 1.22
C VAL A 510 39.17 -10.13 1.09
N ALA A 511 39.48 -10.84 0.00
CA ALA A 511 40.82 -11.37 -0.25
C ALA A 511 41.85 -10.25 -0.51
N LEU A 512 41.48 -9.21 -1.26
CA LEU A 512 42.34 -8.06 -1.55
C LEU A 512 42.68 -7.29 -0.27
N VAL A 513 41.67 -6.91 0.51
CA VAL A 513 41.86 -6.15 1.75
C VAL A 513 42.57 -6.99 2.80
N GLY A 514 42.26 -8.29 2.90
CA GLY A 514 42.96 -9.20 3.82
C GLY A 514 44.47 -9.27 3.54
N ARG A 515 44.88 -9.33 2.26
CA ARG A 515 46.29 -9.25 1.88
C ARG A 515 46.91 -7.88 2.21
N ALA A 516 46.24 -6.79 1.87
CA ALA A 516 46.73 -5.43 2.09
C ALA A 516 46.93 -5.11 3.59
N THR A 517 46.02 -5.60 4.43
CA THR A 517 46.01 -5.35 5.88
C THR A 517 46.76 -6.41 6.70
N ALA A 518 47.32 -7.43 6.04
CA ALA A 518 47.87 -8.62 6.66
C ALA A 518 46.89 -9.31 7.65
N GLN A 519 45.59 -9.26 7.36
CA GLN A 519 44.54 -9.91 8.14
C GLN A 519 43.95 -11.07 7.36
N ALA A 520 44.04 -12.28 7.92
CA ALA A 520 43.38 -13.44 7.34
C ALA A 520 41.85 -13.32 7.46
N PRO A 521 41.08 -13.73 6.43
CA PRO A 521 39.64 -13.84 6.57
C PRO A 521 39.25 -14.76 7.73
N LEU A 522 38.31 -14.28 8.53
CA LEU A 522 37.64 -14.96 9.62
C LEU A 522 36.38 -15.65 9.10
N SER A 523 35.98 -16.73 9.77
CA SER A 523 34.64 -17.27 9.60
C SER A 523 33.61 -16.26 10.09
N ALA A 524 32.53 -16.10 9.32
CA ALA A 524 31.39 -15.29 9.73
C ALA A 524 30.87 -15.75 11.12
N PRO A 525 30.49 -14.82 12.01
CA PRO A 525 29.86 -15.18 13.28
C PRO A 525 28.60 -16.02 13.06
N ALA A 526 28.31 -16.96 13.96
CA ALA A 526 27.11 -17.81 13.86
C ALA A 526 25.79 -16.99 13.85
N SER A 527 25.81 -15.82 14.50
CA SER A 527 24.70 -14.86 14.54
C SER A 527 24.61 -13.98 13.29
N TYR A 528 25.34 -14.29 12.22
CA TYR A 528 25.38 -13.49 11.01
C TYR A 528 25.15 -14.36 9.78
N THR A 529 24.17 -13.98 8.95
CA THR A 529 23.89 -14.68 7.71
C THR A 529 23.46 -13.70 6.64
N VAL A 530 24.15 -13.72 5.50
CA VAL A 530 23.74 -12.97 4.31
C VAL A 530 22.66 -13.77 3.59
N PRO A 531 21.47 -13.19 3.32
CA PRO A 531 20.46 -13.84 2.49
C PRO A 531 20.98 -14.07 1.07
N ASP A 532 20.56 -15.17 0.45
CA ASP A 532 20.97 -15.54 -0.91
C ASP A 532 19.79 -15.50 -1.90
N GLY A 533 20.08 -15.62 -3.20
CA GLY A 533 19.10 -15.57 -4.28
C GLY A 533 18.26 -14.29 -4.27
N ALA A 534 16.95 -14.40 -4.50
CA ALA A 534 16.05 -13.26 -4.61
C ALA A 534 15.96 -12.38 -3.33
N ALA A 535 16.40 -12.89 -2.18
CA ALA A 535 16.41 -12.11 -0.94
C ALA A 535 17.61 -11.18 -0.81
N PHE A 536 18.70 -11.44 -1.53
CA PHE A 536 19.93 -10.64 -1.44
C PHE A 536 19.73 -9.18 -1.88
N PRO A 537 19.09 -8.87 -3.03
CA PRO A 537 18.85 -7.48 -3.42
C PRO A 537 17.93 -6.74 -2.43
N LEU A 538 16.94 -7.45 -1.86
CA LEU A 538 16.07 -6.90 -0.82
C LEU A 538 16.84 -6.57 0.46
N TYR A 539 17.83 -7.39 0.83
CA TYR A 539 18.71 -7.10 1.96
C TYR A 539 19.54 -5.84 1.72
N LEU A 540 20.15 -5.69 0.53
CA LEU A 540 20.87 -4.47 0.15
C LEU A 540 19.96 -3.23 0.26
N LEU A 541 18.73 -3.34 -0.22
CA LEU A 541 17.72 -2.29 -0.07
C LEU A 541 17.44 -1.97 1.41
N ARG A 542 17.29 -2.97 2.29
CA ARG A 542 17.06 -2.71 3.72
C ARG A 542 18.25 -2.04 4.41
N LEU A 543 19.48 -2.35 4.01
CA LEU A 543 20.68 -1.64 4.51
C LEU A 543 20.64 -0.16 4.14
N GLU A 544 20.33 0.15 2.87
CA GLU A 544 20.21 1.52 2.39
C GLU A 544 19.05 2.27 3.05
N GLN A 545 17.92 1.61 3.26
CA GLN A 545 16.78 2.23 3.92
C GLN A 545 17.08 2.56 5.38
N LEU A 546 17.76 1.68 6.13
CA LEU A 546 18.18 2.01 7.49
C LEU A 546 19.13 3.23 7.48
N LEU A 547 20.04 3.30 6.51
CA LEU A 547 20.88 4.49 6.31
C LEU A 547 20.00 5.74 6.08
N ALA A 548 19.01 5.65 5.18
CA ALA A 548 18.08 6.74 4.90
C ALA A 548 17.32 7.20 6.15
N VAL A 549 16.74 6.29 6.94
CA VAL A 549 16.04 6.67 8.18
C VAL A 549 16.97 7.41 9.15
N ARG A 550 18.21 6.93 9.30
CA ARG A 550 19.19 7.54 10.21
C ARG A 550 19.66 8.91 9.76
N CYS A 551 19.97 9.08 8.47
CA CYS A 551 20.42 10.37 7.94
C CYS A 551 19.31 11.42 8.03
N ASN A 552 18.07 11.06 7.70
CA ASN A 552 16.94 11.98 7.80
C ASN A 552 16.59 12.34 9.27
N GLY A 553 16.89 11.45 10.23
CA GLY A 553 16.74 11.71 11.66
C GLY A 553 17.98 12.27 12.37
N ALA A 554 19.07 12.56 11.66
CA ALA A 554 20.35 12.96 12.27
C ALA A 554 20.33 14.38 12.86
N ASN A 555 19.55 15.28 12.25
CA ASN A 555 19.35 16.65 12.74
C ASN A 555 17.86 16.90 13.02
N PRO A 556 17.42 16.90 14.30
CA PRO A 556 16.03 17.16 14.65
C PRO A 556 15.52 18.56 14.25
N ASP A 557 16.42 19.54 14.12
CA ASP A 557 16.05 20.93 13.77
C ASP A 557 15.86 21.11 12.25
N GLN A 558 16.43 20.20 11.45
CA GLN A 558 16.32 20.16 9.99
C GLN A 558 16.23 18.70 9.52
N PRO A 559 15.13 18.00 9.82
CA PRO A 559 14.95 16.64 9.37
C PRO A 559 14.91 16.62 7.85
N GLY A 560 15.60 15.64 7.25
CA GLY A 560 15.49 15.42 5.81
C GLY A 560 14.12 14.84 5.45
N GLN A 561 13.80 14.81 4.16
CA GLN A 561 12.55 14.21 3.67
C GLN A 561 12.73 12.72 3.40
N LEU A 562 12.20 11.88 4.30
CA LEU A 562 12.12 10.45 4.09
C LEU A 562 10.85 10.11 3.30
N ASN A 563 10.94 9.14 2.38
CA ASN A 563 9.80 8.65 1.61
C ASN A 563 9.65 7.13 1.81
N GLY A 564 8.41 6.66 1.88
CA GLY A 564 8.09 5.24 1.97
C GLY A 564 8.29 4.66 3.38
N GLU A 565 8.06 5.44 4.43
CA GLU A 565 8.30 5.06 5.83
C GLU A 565 7.62 3.75 6.24
N ARG A 566 6.38 3.53 5.77
CA ARG A 566 5.62 2.30 5.98
C ARG A 566 6.22 1.12 5.23
N GLU A 567 6.64 1.31 3.97
CA GLU A 567 7.30 0.27 3.17
C GLU A 567 8.64 -0.14 3.80
N ILE A 568 9.39 0.82 4.37
CA ILE A 568 10.66 0.54 5.03
C ILE A 568 10.48 -0.44 6.19
N ILE A 569 9.50 -0.21 7.08
CA ILE A 569 9.23 -1.13 8.20
C ILE A 569 8.62 -2.44 7.70
N ASP A 570 7.63 -2.37 6.81
CA ASP A 570 6.92 -3.54 6.30
C ASP A 570 7.86 -4.50 5.55
N GLY A 571 8.77 -4.00 4.72
CA GLY A 571 9.72 -4.85 4.01
C GLY A 571 10.78 -5.46 4.93
N ASN A 572 11.18 -4.77 6.01
CA ASN A 572 12.00 -5.38 7.06
C ASN A 572 11.25 -6.49 7.80
N LEU A 573 9.96 -6.28 8.10
CA LEU A 573 9.09 -7.28 8.72
C LEU A 573 8.94 -8.51 7.80
N ARG A 574 8.73 -8.29 6.50
CA ARG A 574 8.67 -9.37 5.50
C ARG A 574 9.97 -10.15 5.43
N GLN A 575 11.12 -9.48 5.42
CA GLN A 575 12.41 -10.15 5.47
C GLN A 575 12.57 -11.02 6.73
N CYS A 576 12.10 -10.55 7.89
CA CYS A 576 12.11 -11.34 9.11
C CYS A 576 11.15 -12.54 9.06
N LEU A 577 10.04 -12.46 8.32
CA LEU A 577 9.11 -13.58 8.14
C LEU A 577 9.66 -14.64 7.17
N ASP A 578 10.37 -14.19 6.14
CA ASP A 578 11.02 -15.07 5.16
C ASP A 578 12.25 -15.77 5.76
N PHE A 579 12.95 -15.10 6.70
CA PHE A 579 14.13 -15.61 7.40
C PHE A 579 13.98 -15.50 8.93
N PRO A 580 13.08 -16.28 9.57
CA PRO A 580 12.70 -16.10 10.98
C PRO A 580 13.83 -16.25 11.99
N GLN A 581 14.90 -16.96 11.62
CA GLN A 581 16.07 -17.22 12.47
C GLN A 581 17.27 -16.31 12.14
N SER A 582 17.15 -15.38 11.18
CA SER A 582 18.22 -14.44 10.86
C SER A 582 18.32 -13.35 11.93
N VAL A 583 19.39 -13.41 12.72
CA VAL A 583 19.67 -12.42 13.77
C VAL A 583 19.94 -11.04 13.16
N ASN A 584 20.71 -10.94 12.08
CA ASN A 584 20.98 -9.66 11.42
C ASN A 584 19.71 -9.04 10.79
N ALA A 585 18.80 -9.83 10.20
CA ALA A 585 17.50 -9.29 9.74
C ALA A 585 16.68 -8.73 10.90
N ARG A 586 16.66 -9.41 12.06
CA ARG A 586 15.97 -8.92 13.27
C ARG A 586 16.59 -7.66 13.85
N LEU A 587 17.92 -7.57 13.87
CA LEU A 587 18.63 -6.37 14.31
C LEU A 587 18.39 -5.20 13.35
N LEU A 588 18.37 -5.46 12.04
CA LEU A 588 18.06 -4.46 11.01
C LEU A 588 16.64 -3.91 11.19
N LEU A 589 15.64 -4.78 11.39
CA LEU A 589 14.27 -4.37 11.73
C LEU A 589 14.24 -3.53 13.02
N ALA A 590 14.84 -4.02 14.11
CA ALA A 590 14.80 -3.32 15.40
C ALA A 590 15.46 -1.94 15.33
N GLN A 591 16.61 -1.82 14.68
CA GLN A 591 17.29 -0.54 14.47
C GLN A 591 16.50 0.40 13.56
N THR A 592 15.84 -0.14 12.53
CA THR A 592 14.97 0.63 11.64
C THR A 592 13.78 1.19 12.41
N VAL A 593 13.09 0.37 13.19
CA VAL A 593 11.95 0.79 14.03
C VAL A 593 12.41 1.80 15.08
N ARG A 594 13.54 1.57 15.76
CA ARG A 594 14.09 2.52 16.74
C ARG A 594 14.44 3.86 16.12
N ALA A 595 15.03 3.88 14.93
CA ALA A 595 15.30 5.11 14.21
C ALA A 595 13.99 5.78 13.74
N MET A 596 13.04 5.01 13.23
CA MET A 596 11.73 5.49 12.77
C MET A 596 10.91 6.08 13.92
N LYS A 597 10.92 5.48 15.12
CA LYS A 597 10.23 6.03 16.31
C LYS A 597 10.65 7.46 16.63
N ARG A 598 11.90 7.84 16.32
CA ARG A 598 12.40 9.22 16.52
C ARG A 598 11.93 10.19 15.44
N LEU A 599 11.69 9.70 14.22
CA LEU A 599 11.34 10.50 13.05
C LEU A 599 9.82 10.58 12.82
N ARG A 600 9.14 9.44 12.87
CA ARG A 600 7.71 9.20 12.62
C ARG A 600 7.16 8.20 13.66
N PRO A 601 6.96 8.61 14.92
CA PRO A 601 6.44 7.75 15.98
C PRO A 601 5.05 7.20 15.67
N ASP A 602 4.24 7.98 14.95
CA ASP A 602 2.93 7.59 14.42
C ASP A 602 3.03 6.35 13.51
N VAL A 603 3.92 6.40 12.51
CA VAL A 603 4.13 5.29 11.58
C VAL A 603 4.71 4.07 12.28
N ALA A 604 5.66 4.26 13.20
CA ALA A 604 6.23 3.14 13.95
C ALA A 604 5.18 2.43 14.83
N GLY A 605 4.26 3.20 15.43
CA GLY A 605 3.15 2.69 16.25
C GLY A 605 2.23 1.74 15.51
N GLU A 606 1.99 1.96 14.21
CA GLU A 606 1.15 1.10 13.36
C GLU A 606 1.65 -0.35 13.27
N PHE A 607 2.96 -0.58 13.46
CA PHE A 607 3.57 -1.90 13.32
C PHE A 607 3.82 -2.63 14.64
N GLU A 608 3.54 -2.01 15.79
CA GLU A 608 3.90 -2.56 17.11
C GLU A 608 3.33 -3.97 17.34
N GLU A 609 2.05 -4.19 17.05
CA GLU A 609 1.43 -5.50 17.26
C GLU A 609 1.96 -6.56 16.28
N LYS A 610 2.26 -6.18 15.02
CA LYS A 610 2.86 -7.11 14.05
C LYS A 610 4.26 -7.53 14.48
N ILE A 611 5.06 -6.59 15.00
CA ILE A 611 6.40 -6.85 15.50
C ILE A 611 6.33 -7.69 16.78
N ALA A 612 5.45 -7.35 17.72
CA ALA A 612 5.24 -8.13 18.95
C ALA A 612 4.81 -9.56 18.64
N ARG A 613 3.89 -9.74 17.68
CA ARG A 613 3.50 -11.05 17.17
C ARG A 613 4.67 -11.83 16.60
N LEU A 614 5.49 -11.21 15.76
CA LEU A 614 6.70 -11.82 15.20
C LEU A 614 7.66 -12.31 16.31
N GLN A 615 7.83 -11.55 17.40
CA GLN A 615 8.66 -11.98 18.54
C GLN A 615 8.05 -13.17 19.29
N ARG A 616 6.72 -13.23 19.44
CA ARG A 616 6.01 -14.33 20.11
C ARG A 616 5.97 -15.61 19.29
N GLU A 617 5.65 -15.51 18.00
CA GLU A 617 5.45 -16.66 17.11
C GLU A 617 6.76 -17.22 16.55
N GLN A 618 7.79 -16.39 16.41
CA GLN A 618 9.09 -16.75 15.84
C GLN A 618 10.23 -16.18 16.70
N PRO A 619 10.42 -16.62 17.95
CA PRO A 619 11.51 -16.10 18.79
C PRO A 619 12.88 -16.54 18.25
N LEU A 620 13.88 -15.68 18.40
CA LEU A 620 15.29 -16.04 18.21
C LEU A 620 15.81 -16.83 19.41
N ALA A 621 16.93 -17.53 19.23
CA ALA A 621 17.67 -18.11 20.35
C ALA A 621 18.29 -17.00 21.24
N ALA A 622 18.34 -17.23 22.55
CA ALA A 622 19.12 -16.39 23.46
C ALA A 622 20.63 -16.54 23.16
N PRO A 623 21.44 -15.47 23.25
CA PRO A 623 21.10 -14.14 23.77
C PRO A 623 20.54 -13.16 22.73
N ALA A 624 20.42 -13.54 21.45
CA ALA A 624 20.00 -12.63 20.38
C ALA A 624 18.58 -12.07 20.59
N GLN A 625 17.65 -12.89 21.09
CA GLN A 625 16.29 -12.45 21.41
C GLN A 625 16.28 -11.28 22.42
N ALA A 626 17.10 -11.35 23.46
CA ALA A 626 17.16 -10.30 24.49
C ALA A 626 17.71 -8.99 23.91
N ALA A 627 18.80 -9.07 23.14
CA ALA A 627 19.38 -7.90 22.50
C ALA A 627 18.42 -7.22 21.50
N VAL A 628 17.59 -7.99 20.79
CA VAL A 628 16.55 -7.44 19.91
C VAL A 628 15.43 -6.78 20.72
N GLN A 629 15.02 -7.38 21.85
CA GLN A 629 14.01 -6.79 22.73
C GLN A 629 14.49 -5.45 23.31
N ASP A 630 15.73 -5.40 23.81
CA ASP A 630 16.36 -4.18 24.35
C ASP A 630 16.46 -3.03 23.31
N LEU A 631 16.43 -3.36 22.01
CA LEU A 631 16.42 -2.36 20.93
C LEU A 631 15.01 -1.88 20.56
N LEU A 632 13.99 -2.69 20.82
CA LEU A 632 12.59 -2.40 20.49
C LEU A 632 11.87 -1.66 21.61
N ASP A 633 12.25 -1.93 22.86
CA ASP A 633 11.87 -1.19 24.07
C ASP A 633 12.43 0.24 24.03
#